data_AF-A0A926ZK94-F1
#
_entry.id   AF-A0A926ZK94-F1
#
_cell.length_a   1.000
_cell.length_b   1.000
_cell.length_c   1.000
_cell.angle_alpha   90.00
_cell.angle_beta   90.00
_cell.angle_gamma   90.00
#
_symmetry.space_group_name_H-M   'P 1'
#
loop_
_entity.id
_entity.type
_entity.pdbx_description
1 polymer ?
#
loop_
_entity_poly.entity_id
_entity_poly.type
_entity_poly.pdbx_seq_one_letter_code
_entity_poly.pdbx_strand_id
1 'polypeptide(L)'
;MTAKKVPVEVVAHGVVKGAAVFTNPAECLRDIVLAYTEYKIVAEQEQTKRRGIEAREKAIIAQINAQREALIKYLNRSFDERAENFRFLFEKVDRAIADGNNNQLTLALNSITEIAKSSPFKDLADLSSVRAALDDPDHQWEF
;
A
#
# COMPACT_ATOMS: atom_id res chain seq x y z
N MET A 1 16.82 -4.53 -20.06
CA MET A 1 17.87 -3.92 -20.90
C MET A 1 19.00 -3.47 -19.99
N THR A 2 20.18 -4.02 -20.25
CA THR A 2 21.39 -3.93 -19.43
C THR A 2 21.96 -2.51 -19.45
N ALA A 3 21.95 -1.83 -18.31
CA ALA A 3 22.69 -0.58 -18.13
C ALA A 3 24.19 -0.92 -18.13
N LYS A 4 24.82 -0.73 -19.28
CA LYS A 4 26.27 -0.82 -19.43
C LYS A 4 26.85 0.35 -18.63
N LYS A 5 27.45 0.07 -17.46
CA LYS A 5 28.34 1.02 -16.78
C LYS A 5 29.37 1.46 -17.82
N VAL A 6 29.43 2.76 -18.11
CA VAL A 6 30.56 3.35 -18.80
C VAL A 6 31.45 3.92 -17.69
N PRO A 7 32.54 3.22 -17.32
CA PRO A 7 33.55 3.81 -16.48
C PRO A 7 34.44 4.65 -17.39
N VAL A 8 34.58 5.94 -17.14
CA VAL A 8 35.70 6.68 -17.69
C VAL A 8 36.30 7.49 -16.54
N GLU A 9 37.44 6.99 -16.07
CA GLU A 9 38.41 7.76 -15.30
C GLU A 9 38.56 9.13 -15.97
N VAL A 10 38.30 10.19 -15.21
CA VAL A 10 38.76 11.53 -15.59
C VAL A 10 40.25 11.38 -15.82
N VAL A 11 40.68 11.39 -17.09
CA VAL A 11 42.08 11.23 -17.46
C VAL A 11 42.85 12.28 -16.69
N ALA A 12 43.59 11.82 -15.69
CA ALA A 12 44.61 12.59 -15.03
C ALA A 12 45.63 12.94 -16.09
N HIS A 13 45.46 14.09 -16.75
CA HIS A 13 46.54 14.67 -17.53
C HIS A 13 47.64 15.01 -16.54
N GLY A 14 48.70 14.20 -16.62
CA GLY A 14 49.81 14.21 -15.70
C GLY A 14 50.35 15.61 -15.50
N VAL A 15 50.62 15.93 -14.24
CA VAL A 15 51.46 17.06 -13.86
C VAL A 15 52.87 16.76 -14.38
N VAL A 16 53.15 17.16 -15.61
CA VAL A 16 54.53 17.25 -16.10
C VAL A 16 55.04 18.63 -15.72
N LYS A 17 56.02 18.64 -14.81
CA LYS A 17 56.74 19.82 -14.35
C LYS A 17 57.12 20.73 -15.54
N GLY A 18 56.67 21.97 -15.49
CA GLY A 18 57.36 23.09 -16.14
C GLY A 18 57.22 23.21 -17.66
N ALA A 19 56.00 23.23 -18.19
CA ALA A 19 55.65 23.98 -19.41
C ALA A 19 54.13 24.08 -19.47
N ALA A 20 53.58 25.26 -19.77
CA ALA A 20 52.15 25.42 -20.00
C ALA A 20 51.76 24.53 -21.18
N VAL A 21 51.11 23.40 -20.90
CA VAL A 21 50.46 22.59 -21.93
C VAL A 21 49.32 23.46 -22.43
N PHE A 22 49.55 24.13 -23.56
CA PHE A 22 48.45 24.63 -24.38
C PHE A 22 47.70 23.40 -24.85
N THR A 23 46.71 22.96 -24.08
CA THR A 23 45.64 22.12 -24.60
C THR A 23 45.11 22.83 -25.84
N ASN A 24 45.04 22.10 -26.95
CA ASN A 24 44.54 22.65 -28.20
C ASN A 24 43.16 23.27 -27.91
N PRO A 25 42.90 24.56 -28.25
CA PRO A 25 41.60 25.18 -27.98
C PRO A 25 40.41 24.37 -28.50
N ALA A 26 40.62 23.61 -29.59
CA ALA A 26 39.63 22.69 -30.12
C ALA A 26 39.36 21.46 -29.22
N GLU A 27 40.36 20.98 -28.48
CA GLU A 27 40.21 19.89 -27.50
C GLU A 27 39.43 20.36 -26.28
N CYS A 28 39.76 21.53 -25.72
CA CYS A 28 38.99 22.11 -24.61
C CYS A 28 37.52 22.33 -24.98
N LEU A 29 37.24 22.81 -26.20
CA LEU A 29 35.87 23.02 -26.65
C LEU A 29 35.12 21.68 -26.85
N ARG A 30 35.82 20.64 -27.32
CA ARG A 30 35.25 19.27 -27.37
C ARG A 30 34.92 18.75 -25.99
N ASP A 31 35.82 18.88 -25.02
CA ASP A 31 35.62 18.39 -23.65
C ASP A 31 34.43 19.09 -22.98
N ILE A 32 34.27 20.40 -23.18
CA ILE A 32 33.11 21.16 -22.68
C ILE A 32 31.80 20.66 -23.31
N VAL A 33 31.79 20.44 -24.63
CA VAL A 33 30.60 19.95 -25.34
C VAL A 33 30.24 18.52 -24.88
N LEU A 34 31.23 17.66 -24.71
CA LEU A 34 31.02 16.30 -24.19
C LEU A 34 30.48 16.32 -22.76
N ALA A 35 31.11 17.07 -21.86
CA ALA A 35 30.66 17.19 -20.47
C ALA A 35 29.23 17.77 -20.37
N TYR A 36 28.90 18.76 -21.20
CA TYR A 36 27.54 19.31 -21.25
C TYR A 36 26.52 18.29 -21.77
N THR A 37 26.87 17.54 -22.80
CA THR A 37 26.02 16.49 -23.39
C THR A 37 25.78 15.38 -22.38
N GLU A 38 26.83 14.92 -21.69
CA GLU A 38 26.75 13.93 -20.63
C GLU A 38 25.88 14.43 -19.46
N TYR A 39 26.09 15.67 -19.02
CA TYR A 39 25.25 16.29 -17.99
C TYR A 39 23.77 16.29 -18.40
N LYS A 40 23.46 16.68 -19.65
CA LYS A 40 22.08 16.69 -20.15
C LYS A 40 21.45 15.30 -20.14
N ILE A 41 22.19 14.29 -20.59
CA ILE A 41 21.72 12.89 -20.58
C ILE A 41 21.45 12.43 -19.15
N VAL A 42 22.38 12.65 -18.22
CA VAL A 42 22.22 12.26 -16.82
C VAL A 42 21.07 13.02 -16.17
N ALA A 43 20.95 14.32 -16.39
CA ALA A 43 19.87 15.14 -15.84
C ALA A 43 18.49 14.63 -16.29
N GLU A 44 18.33 14.30 -17.57
CA GLU A 44 17.06 13.77 -18.11
C GLU A 44 16.74 12.38 -17.55
N GLN A 45 17.74 11.51 -17.41
CA GLN A 45 17.59 10.19 -16.79
C GLN A 45 17.16 10.30 -15.32
N GLU A 46 17.84 11.16 -14.54
CA GLU A 46 17.50 11.36 -13.13
C GLU A 46 16.13 12.03 -12.93
N GLN A 47 15.77 12.99 -13.78
CA GLN A 47 14.41 13.55 -13.78
C GLN A 47 13.35 12.49 -14.06
N THR A 48 13.62 11.58 -15.00
CA THR A 48 12.70 10.48 -15.32
C THR A 48 12.61 9.49 -14.15
N LYS A 49 13.73 9.17 -13.49
CA LYS A 49 13.73 8.33 -12.28
C LYS A 49 12.92 8.97 -11.15
N ARG A 50 13.10 10.26 -10.89
CA ARG A 50 12.35 11.00 -9.85
C ARG A 50 10.85 11.00 -10.14
N ARG A 51 10.45 11.33 -11.37
CA ARG A 51 9.04 11.23 -11.80
C ARG A 51 8.49 9.82 -11.62
N GLY A 52 9.29 8.80 -11.92
CA GLY A 52 8.91 7.40 -11.70
C GLY A 52 8.71 7.05 -10.22
N ILE A 53 9.56 7.58 -9.33
CA ILE A 53 9.41 7.41 -7.87
C ILE A 53 8.14 8.09 -7.38
N GLU A 54 7.90 9.34 -7.76
CA GLU A 54 6.69 10.09 -7.39
C GLU A 54 5.41 9.41 -7.87
N ALA A 55 5.42 8.88 -9.10
CA ALA A 55 4.27 8.15 -9.64
C ALA A 55 4.01 6.85 -8.86
N ARG A 56 5.07 6.09 -8.52
CA ARG A 56 4.93 4.87 -7.70
C ARG A 56 4.47 5.19 -6.29
N GLU A 57 5.01 6.23 -5.67
CA GLU A 57 4.61 6.70 -4.35
C GLU A 57 3.10 7.00 -4.33
N LYS A 58 2.63 7.80 -5.29
CA LYS A 58 1.20 8.12 -5.43
C LYS A 58 0.35 6.87 -5.62
N ALA A 59 0.77 5.93 -6.47
CA ALA A 59 0.05 4.69 -6.70
C ALA A 59 -0.04 3.81 -5.43
N ILE A 60 1.07 3.67 -4.71
CA ILE A 60 1.14 2.89 -3.47
C ILE A 60 0.27 3.53 -2.38
N ILE A 61 0.35 4.85 -2.22
CA ILE A 61 -0.50 5.59 -1.26
C ILE A 61 -1.99 5.41 -1.60
N ALA A 62 -2.35 5.52 -2.88
CA ALA A 62 -3.72 5.30 -3.33
C ALA A 62 -4.20 3.87 -3.03
N GLN A 63 -3.36 2.87 -3.28
CA GLN A 63 -3.66 1.47 -2.95
C GLN A 63 -3.87 1.28 -1.44
N ILE A 64 -2.96 1.79 -0.60
CA ILE A 64 -3.07 1.69 0.87
C ILE A 64 -4.37 2.35 1.35
N ASN A 65 -4.73 3.51 0.80
CA ASN A 65 -5.95 4.21 1.18
C ASN A 65 -7.21 3.44 0.78
N ALA A 66 -7.23 2.86 -0.43
CA ALA A 66 -8.36 2.03 -0.88
C ALA A 66 -8.53 0.79 0.00
N GLN A 67 -7.43 0.09 0.32
CA GLN A 67 -7.44 -1.07 1.21
C GLN A 67 -7.92 -0.70 2.63
N ARG A 68 -7.46 0.44 3.15
CA ARG A 68 -7.94 0.97 4.43
C ARG A 68 -9.44 1.25 4.40
N GLU A 69 -9.94 1.89 3.35
CA GLU A 69 -11.36 2.22 3.23
C GLU A 69 -12.24 0.97 3.20
N ALA A 70 -11.84 -0.05 2.41
CA ALA A 70 -12.52 -1.33 2.38
C ALA A 70 -12.57 -1.99 3.77
N LEU A 71 -11.44 -2.03 4.48
CA LEU A 71 -11.36 -2.61 5.82
C LEU A 71 -12.24 -1.86 6.84
N ILE A 72 -12.19 -0.53 6.84
CA ILE A 72 -13.03 0.29 7.74
C ILE A 72 -14.51 0.10 7.43
N LYS A 73 -14.89 0.01 6.15
CA LYS A 73 -16.27 -0.26 5.73
C LYS A 73 -16.75 -1.64 6.22
N TYR A 74 -15.93 -2.68 6.03
CA TYR A 74 -16.21 -4.03 6.53
C TYR A 74 -16.42 -4.01 8.06
N LEU A 75 -15.51 -3.37 8.80
CA LEU A 75 -15.61 -3.27 10.24
C LEU A 75 -16.92 -2.58 10.65
N ASN A 76 -17.19 -1.38 10.15
CA ASN A 76 -18.42 -0.66 10.49
C ASN A 76 -19.66 -1.50 10.23
N ARG A 77 -19.74 -2.16 9.07
CA ARG A 77 -20.89 -3.02 8.72
C ARG A 77 -21.03 -4.21 9.67
N SER A 78 -19.94 -4.91 9.98
CA SER A 78 -19.93 -6.03 10.93
C SER A 78 -20.32 -5.62 12.35
N PHE A 79 -19.96 -4.42 12.79
CA PHE A 79 -20.39 -3.87 14.08
C PHE A 79 -21.89 -3.50 14.05
N ASP A 80 -22.37 -2.86 12.99
CA ASP A 80 -23.78 -2.46 12.84
C ASP A 80 -24.72 -3.68 12.80
N GLU A 81 -24.39 -4.71 12.02
CA GLU A 81 -25.20 -5.93 11.92
C GLU A 81 -25.23 -6.71 13.23
N ARG A 82 -24.12 -6.75 13.98
CA ARG A 82 -24.13 -7.33 15.34
C ARG A 82 -25.03 -6.54 16.28
N ALA A 83 -25.00 -5.21 16.21
CA ALA A 83 -25.90 -4.39 17.03
C ALA A 83 -27.37 -4.66 16.68
N GLU A 84 -27.71 -4.83 15.40
CA GLU A 84 -29.04 -5.24 14.94
C GLU A 84 -29.43 -6.63 15.45
N ASN A 85 -28.53 -7.61 15.33
CA ASN A 85 -28.75 -8.97 15.80
C ASN A 85 -28.99 -9.02 17.32
N PHE A 86 -28.22 -8.28 18.11
CA PHE A 86 -28.45 -8.18 19.56
C PHE A 86 -29.81 -7.57 19.87
N ARG A 87 -30.21 -6.47 19.21
CA ARG A 87 -31.54 -5.87 19.40
C ARG A 87 -32.65 -6.88 19.11
N PHE A 88 -32.56 -7.57 17.98
CA PHE A 88 -33.53 -8.59 17.60
C PHE A 88 -33.61 -9.74 18.62
N LEU A 89 -32.47 -10.22 19.12
CA LEU A 89 -32.44 -11.29 20.12
C LEU A 89 -33.00 -10.84 21.47
N PHE A 90 -32.75 -9.61 21.91
CA PHE A 90 -33.36 -9.05 23.11
C PHE A 90 -34.89 -8.93 22.97
N GLU A 91 -35.40 -8.50 21.81
CA GLU A 91 -36.85 -8.50 21.55
C GLU A 91 -37.47 -9.91 21.57
N LYS A 92 -36.69 -10.95 21.23
CA LYS A 92 -37.13 -12.35 21.34
C LYS A 92 -37.13 -12.82 22.78
N VAL A 93 -36.15 -12.40 23.59
CA VAL A 93 -36.15 -12.63 25.04
C VAL A 93 -37.38 -11.99 25.68
N ASP A 94 -37.66 -10.72 25.40
CA ASP A 94 -38.80 -10.00 25.97
C ASP A 94 -40.13 -10.69 25.63
N ARG A 95 -40.31 -11.11 24.37
CA ARG A 95 -41.49 -11.87 23.94
C ARG A 95 -41.59 -13.23 24.60
N ALA A 96 -40.49 -13.98 24.68
CA ALA A 96 -40.48 -15.29 25.31
C ALA A 96 -40.84 -15.21 26.80
N ILE A 97 -40.43 -14.15 27.49
CA ILE A 97 -40.82 -13.87 28.87
C ILE A 97 -42.32 -13.56 28.95
N ALA A 98 -42.83 -12.68 28.08
CA ALA A 98 -44.25 -12.32 28.05
C ALA A 98 -45.16 -13.53 27.77
N ASP A 99 -44.73 -14.42 26.87
CA ASP A 99 -45.49 -15.61 26.45
C ASP A 99 -45.27 -16.83 27.37
N GLY A 100 -44.38 -16.73 28.38
CA GLY A 100 -44.00 -17.86 29.24
C GLY A 100 -43.28 -19.01 28.49
N ASN A 101 -42.68 -18.71 27.34
CA ASN A 101 -42.06 -19.70 26.46
C ASN A 101 -40.58 -19.93 26.80
N ASN A 102 -40.34 -20.80 27.79
CA ASN A 102 -38.98 -21.11 28.25
C ASN A 102 -38.06 -21.70 27.17
N ASN A 103 -38.61 -22.37 26.16
CA ASN A 103 -37.82 -22.91 25.05
C ASN A 103 -37.27 -21.79 24.17
N GLN A 104 -38.10 -20.81 23.80
CA GLN A 104 -37.64 -19.65 23.04
C GLN A 104 -36.68 -18.78 23.84
N LEU A 105 -36.92 -18.62 25.15
CA LEU A 105 -36.03 -17.88 26.03
C LEU A 105 -34.64 -18.49 26.06
N THR A 106 -34.56 -19.82 26.22
CA THR A 106 -33.28 -20.56 26.25
C THR A 106 -32.55 -20.44 24.92
N LEU A 107 -33.26 -20.59 23.80
CA LEU A 107 -32.66 -20.44 22.48
C LEU A 107 -32.09 -19.03 22.25
N ALA A 108 -32.86 -17.99 22.59
CA ALA A 108 -32.42 -16.61 22.43
C ALA A 108 -31.18 -16.28 23.29
N LEU A 109 -31.16 -16.71 24.56
CA LEU A 109 -30.02 -16.50 25.46
C LEU A 109 -28.76 -17.25 25.00
N ASN A 110 -28.92 -18.47 24.48
CA ASN A 110 -27.82 -19.22 23.88
C ASN A 110 -27.26 -18.51 22.65
N SER A 111 -28.13 -18.03 21.75
CA SER A 111 -27.70 -17.25 20.57
C SER A 111 -26.97 -15.96 20.96
N ILE A 112 -27.46 -15.21 21.96
CA ILE A 112 -26.77 -14.03 22.49
C ILE A 112 -25.37 -14.40 22.98
N THR A 113 -25.25 -15.50 23.73
CA THR A 113 -23.98 -15.96 24.28
C THR A 113 -23.00 -16.38 23.17
N GLU A 114 -23.48 -17.07 22.13
CA GLU A 114 -22.62 -17.48 21.00
C GLU A 114 -22.13 -16.28 20.18
N ILE A 115 -22.98 -15.28 19.91
CA ILE A 115 -22.56 -14.04 19.25
C ILE A 115 -21.61 -13.23 20.15
N ALA A 116 -21.81 -13.23 21.47
CA ALA A 116 -20.91 -12.55 22.40
C ALA A 116 -19.53 -13.22 22.50
N LYS A 117 -19.46 -14.55 22.29
CA LYS A 117 -18.20 -15.30 22.22
C LYS A 117 -17.47 -15.13 20.89
N SER A 118 -18.19 -14.81 19.80
CA SER A 118 -17.56 -14.64 18.49
C SER A 118 -16.87 -13.28 18.38
N SER A 119 -15.62 -13.30 17.92
CA SER A 119 -14.89 -12.06 17.61
C SER A 119 -15.29 -11.57 16.22
N PRO A 120 -15.58 -10.27 16.04
CA PRO A 120 -15.74 -9.70 14.70
C PRO A 120 -14.45 -9.69 13.89
N PHE A 121 -13.31 -9.92 14.56
CA PHE A 121 -12.02 -10.05 13.93
C PHE A 121 -11.68 -11.51 13.61
N LYS A 122 -12.61 -12.45 13.80
CA LYS A 122 -12.35 -13.87 13.52
C LYS A 122 -11.97 -14.06 12.06
N ASP A 123 -12.66 -13.40 11.13
CA ASP A 123 -12.38 -13.48 9.70
C ASP A 123 -11.14 -12.66 9.30
N LEU A 124 -10.71 -11.75 10.18
CA LEU A 124 -9.47 -10.97 10.05
C LEU A 124 -8.28 -11.59 10.79
N ALA A 125 -8.44 -12.79 11.36
CA ALA A 125 -7.41 -13.44 12.16
C ALA A 125 -6.19 -13.84 11.33
N ASP A 126 -6.39 -14.13 10.04
CA ASP A 126 -5.30 -14.37 9.09
C ASP A 126 -5.06 -13.14 8.21
N LEU A 127 -4.01 -12.38 8.54
CA LEU A 127 -3.63 -11.20 7.77
C LEU A 127 -3.24 -11.53 6.31
N SER A 128 -2.87 -12.77 6.03
CA SER A 128 -2.49 -13.24 4.69
C SER A 128 -3.71 -13.36 3.80
N SER A 129 -4.80 -13.96 4.32
CA SER A 129 -6.07 -14.08 3.61
C SER A 129 -6.74 -12.71 3.43
N VAL A 130 -6.68 -11.85 4.45
CA VAL A 130 -7.20 -10.47 4.38
C VAL A 130 -6.47 -9.69 3.30
N ARG A 131 -5.14 -9.82 3.20
CA ARG A 131 -4.37 -9.17 2.14
C ARG A 131 -4.79 -9.66 0.76
N ALA A 132 -4.95 -10.97 0.58
CA ALA A 132 -5.41 -11.53 -0.69
C ALA A 132 -6.80 -11.02 -1.08
N ALA A 133 -7.72 -10.94 -0.12
CA ALA A 133 -9.07 -10.38 -0.31
C ALA A 133 -9.05 -8.88 -0.63
N LEU A 134 -8.14 -8.10 -0.03
CA LEU A 134 -7.96 -6.67 -0.31
C LEU A 134 -7.25 -6.39 -1.63
N ASP A 135 -6.49 -7.34 -2.16
CA ASP A 135 -5.84 -7.27 -3.46
C ASP A 135 -6.78 -7.72 -4.60
N ASP A 136 -7.92 -8.36 -4.29
CA ASP A 136 -8.96 -8.80 -5.22
C ASP A 136 -10.10 -7.77 -5.33
N PRO A 137 -10.27 -7.08 -6.47
CA PRO A 137 -11.32 -6.07 -6.67
C PRO A 137 -12.75 -6.62 -6.62
N ASP A 138 -12.94 -7.92 -6.91
CA ASP A 138 -14.26 -8.56 -7.01
C ASP A 138 -14.62 -9.34 -5.74
N HIS A 139 -13.78 -9.26 -4.70
CA HIS A 139 -13.99 -9.98 -3.46
C HIS A 139 -15.27 -9.52 -2.74
N GLN A 140 -16.21 -10.45 -2.57
CA GLN A 140 -17.44 -10.24 -1.81
C GLN A 140 -17.20 -10.66 -0.36
N TRP A 141 -17.34 -9.72 0.57
CA TRP A 141 -17.30 -10.01 2.00
C TRP A 141 -18.65 -10.56 2.44
N GLU A 142 -18.66 -11.77 3.01
CA GLU A 142 -19.83 -12.32 3.72
C GLU A 142 -19.86 -11.77 5.15
N PHE A 143 -21.04 -11.49 5.68
CA PHE A 143 -21.25 -10.87 6.99
C PHE A 143 -22.20 -11.71 7.87
#